data_AF-A0A4Y2CWR1-F1
#
_entry.id   AF-A0A4Y2CWR1-F1
#
_cell.length_a   1.000
_cell.length_b   1.000
_cell.length_c   1.000
_cell.angle_alpha   90.00
_cell.angle_beta   90.00
_cell.angle_gamma   90.00
#
_symmetry.space_group_name_H-M   'P 1'
#
loop_
_entity.id
_entity.type
_entity.pdbx_description
1 polymer ?
#
loop_
_entity_poly.entity_id
_entity_poly.type
_entity_poly.pdbx_seq_one_letter_code
_entity_poly.pdbx_strand_id
1 'polypeptide(L)'
;MDESTDINDNAQLVLFIKGVDENFEITEELACMCSLKGTTKGCDIFREFQEGLLTVKVPITNICNITTDGAPNMTGKKSGFLGLFNQNYPGNNVVFLHCVIHQDALCKSALNMKPVLDAVAKLVNTIRSRGLTHRQFRDFLQSVQSEYFDVLYYTKVRWLSAGCVFERVWQLKDDIVSFHEKQCSAECEMLEDTEWLSDFAFFTDLLCHMNNLNVKMQGKNQFIDDIWAHL
;
A
#
# COMPACT_ATOMS: atom_id res chain seq x y z
N MET A 1 0.02 14.12 4.12
CA MET A 1 1.14 14.40 3.20
C MET A 1 1.78 13.06 2.86
N ASP A 2 2.02 12.82 1.58
CA ASP A 2 2.51 11.53 1.10
C ASP A 2 3.67 11.76 0.14
N GLU A 3 4.75 11.00 0.32
CA GLU A 3 5.93 11.02 -0.56
C GLU A 3 6.09 9.65 -1.19
N SER A 4 6.16 9.61 -2.51
CA SER A 4 6.25 8.35 -3.23
C SER A 4 7.11 8.48 -4.48
N THR A 5 7.74 7.39 -4.88
CA THR A 5 8.57 7.31 -6.08
C THR A 5 7.82 6.59 -7.19
N ASP A 6 7.72 7.23 -8.36
CA ASP A 6 7.10 6.61 -9.52
C ASP A 6 8.01 5.55 -10.20
N ILE A 7 7.49 4.89 -11.24
CA ILE A 7 8.22 3.82 -11.97
C ILE A 7 9.45 4.32 -12.75
N ASN A 8 9.60 5.64 -12.90
CA ASN A 8 10.73 6.27 -13.57
C ASN A 8 11.68 6.92 -12.55
N ASP A 9 11.60 6.51 -11.29
CA ASP A 9 12.41 7.02 -10.17
C ASP A 9 12.18 8.51 -9.86
N ASN A 10 11.05 9.09 -10.27
CA ASN A 10 10.70 10.44 -9.86
C ASN A 10 9.98 10.41 -8.51
N ALA A 11 10.63 10.97 -7.50
CA ALA A 11 9.98 11.23 -6.22
C ALA A 11 8.98 12.38 -6.33
N GLN A 12 7.79 12.17 -5.77
CA GLN A 12 6.69 13.12 -5.77
C GLN A 12 6.20 13.32 -4.34
N LEU A 13 5.96 14.57 -3.97
CA LEU A 13 5.29 14.94 -2.74
C LEU A 13 3.87 15.42 -3.07
N VAL A 14 2.91 14.86 -2.34
CA VAL A 14 1.51 15.25 -2.42
C VAL A 14 1.05 15.82 -1.08
N LEU A 15 0.52 17.04 -1.12
CA LEU A 15 -0.04 17.72 0.03
C LEU A 15 -1.55 17.88 -0.15
N PHE A 16 -2.31 17.18 0.70
CA PHE A 16 -3.73 17.44 0.91
C PHE A 16 -3.93 18.25 2.18
N ILE A 17 -4.84 19.22 2.13
CA ILE A 17 -5.27 20.00 3.30
C ILE A 17 -6.72 19.65 3.58
N LYS A 18 -6.99 19.30 4.84
CA LYS A 18 -8.34 19.16 5.38
C LYS A 18 -8.62 20.33 6.30
N GLY A 19 -9.73 21.02 6.08
CA GLY A 19 -10.18 22.15 6.88
C GLY A 19 -11.57 21.91 7.45
N VAL A 20 -11.87 22.59 8.55
CA VAL A 20 -13.23 22.76 9.07
C VAL A 20 -13.54 24.25 9.14
N ASP A 21 -14.69 24.65 8.64
CA ASP A 21 -15.14 26.03 8.71
C ASP A 21 -15.99 26.31 9.96
N GLU A 22 -16.50 27.53 10.09
CA GLU A 22 -17.35 27.95 11.21
C GLU A 22 -18.73 27.25 11.25
N ASN A 23 -19.15 26.64 10.15
CA ASN A 23 -20.38 25.85 10.04
C ASN A 23 -20.14 24.35 10.31
N PHE A 24 -18.92 23.97 10.70
CA PHE A 24 -18.48 22.57 10.84
C PHE A 24 -18.49 21.79 9.52
N GLU A 25 -18.43 22.47 8.37
CA GLU A 25 -18.28 21.83 7.09
C GLU A 25 -16.82 21.42 6.86
N ILE A 26 -16.63 20.15 6.47
CA ILE A 26 -15.32 19.57 6.23
C ILE A 26 -14.98 19.71 4.76
N THR A 27 -13.83 20.30 4.48
CA THR A 27 -13.28 20.42 3.13
C THR A 27 -11.98 19.63 3.03
N GLU A 28 -11.74 19.03 1.86
CA GLU A 28 -10.48 18.36 1.52
C GLU A 28 -10.05 18.84 0.14
N GLU A 29 -8.85 19.41 0.05
CA GLU A 29 -8.31 19.94 -1.20
C GLU A 29 -6.87 19.48 -1.41
N LEU A 30 -6.54 19.20 -2.67
CA LEU A 30 -5.16 18.99 -3.11
C LEU A 30 -4.46 20.34 -3.16
N ALA A 31 -3.60 20.63 -2.19
CA ALA A 31 -2.86 21.88 -2.10
C ALA A 31 -1.69 21.92 -3.09
N CYS A 32 -0.94 20.83 -3.20
CA CYS A 32 0.09 20.69 -4.23
C CYS A 32 0.43 19.23 -4.52
N MET A 33 0.91 19.01 -5.75
CA MET A 33 1.65 17.82 -6.16
C MET A 33 2.93 18.32 -6.84
N CYS A 34 4.09 17.95 -6.30
CA CYS A 34 5.37 18.47 -6.76
C CYS A 34 6.42 17.36 -6.85
N SER A 35 7.30 17.47 -7.84
CA SER A 35 8.42 16.53 -7.99
C SER A 35 9.60 16.98 -7.13
N LEU A 36 10.11 16.08 -6.28
CA LEU A 36 11.31 16.30 -5.49
C LEU A 36 12.54 16.00 -6.36
N LYS A 37 13.29 17.03 -6.72
CA LYS A 37 14.45 16.90 -7.63
C LYS A 37 15.72 16.56 -6.85
N GLY A 38 16.35 15.44 -7.21
CA GLY A 38 17.66 15.04 -6.71
C GLY A 38 17.64 14.33 -5.36
N THR A 39 16.99 14.89 -4.33
CA THR A 39 16.87 14.25 -3.01
C THR A 39 15.47 14.36 -2.43
N THR A 40 15.13 13.42 -1.53
CA THR A 40 13.86 13.39 -0.76
C THR A 40 14.11 13.65 0.72
N LYS A 41 15.07 14.53 1.05
CA LYS A 41 15.41 14.82 2.45
C LYS A 41 14.29 15.63 3.10
N GLY A 42 14.25 15.61 4.43
CA GLY A 42 13.26 16.38 5.18
C GLY A 42 13.28 17.88 4.85
N CYS A 43 14.44 18.45 4.50
CA CYS A 43 14.54 19.85 4.07
C CYS A 43 13.92 20.13 2.71
N ASP A 44 13.97 19.17 1.78
CA ASP A 44 13.32 19.30 0.48
C ASP A 44 11.80 19.27 0.67
N ILE A 45 11.32 18.28 1.42
CA ILE A 45 9.90 18.12 1.76
C ILE A 45 9.38 19.35 2.52
N PHE A 46 10.14 19.87 3.48
CA PHE A 46 9.75 21.05 4.25
C PHE A 46 9.61 22.30 3.38
N ARG A 47 10.54 22.51 2.44
CA ARG A 47 10.44 23.61 1.47
C ARG A 47 9.17 23.49 0.62
N GLU A 48 8.94 22.34 0.01
CA GLU A 48 7.76 22.14 -0.84
C GLU A 48 6.44 22.25 -0.04
N PHE A 49 6.42 21.83 1.22
CA PHE A 49 5.31 22.06 2.14
C PHE A 49 5.03 23.55 2.36
N GLN A 50 6.07 24.37 2.60
CA GLN A 50 5.91 25.82 2.76
C GLN A 50 5.35 26.46 1.48
N GLU A 51 5.88 26.10 0.31
CA GLU A 51 5.37 26.58 -0.99
C GLU A 51 3.92 26.15 -1.24
N GLY A 52 3.56 24.92 -0.85
CA GLY A 52 2.18 24.41 -0.92
C GLY A 52 1.21 25.24 -0.09
N LEU A 53 1.58 25.57 1.16
CA LEU A 53 0.77 26.43 2.03
C LEU A 53 0.63 27.87 1.49
N LEU A 54 1.69 28.42 0.90
CA LEU A 54 1.65 29.75 0.28
C LEU A 54 0.71 29.77 -0.92
N THR A 55 0.71 28.71 -1.74
CA THR A 55 -0.13 28.58 -2.94
C THR A 55 -1.62 28.59 -2.58
N VAL A 56 -2.01 27.84 -1.56
CA VAL A 56 -3.40 27.79 -1.04
C VAL A 56 -3.71 28.90 -0.02
N LYS A 57 -2.73 29.77 0.28
CA LYS A 57 -2.86 30.89 1.21
C LYS A 57 -3.32 30.49 2.61
N VAL A 58 -2.91 29.31 3.08
CA VAL A 58 -3.21 28.81 4.43
C VAL A 58 -2.09 29.24 5.37
N PRO A 59 -2.38 30.05 6.41
CA PRO A 59 -1.40 30.40 7.43
C PRO A 59 -0.90 29.15 8.16
N ILE A 60 0.41 29.08 8.41
CA ILE A 60 1.02 27.97 9.16
C ILE A 60 0.37 27.79 10.56
N THR A 61 -0.08 28.88 11.17
CA THR A 61 -0.76 28.91 12.47
C THR A 61 -2.10 28.20 12.49
N ASN A 62 -2.70 27.98 11.31
CA ASN A 62 -3.97 27.26 11.18
C ASN A 62 -3.76 25.75 11.08
N ILE A 63 -2.52 25.29 10.92
CA ILE A 63 -2.22 23.86 10.88
C ILE A 63 -2.24 23.30 12.30
N CYS A 64 -3.21 22.44 12.57
CA CYS A 64 -3.32 21.75 13.86
C CYS A 64 -2.71 20.34 13.82
N ASN A 65 -2.81 19.65 12.68
CA ASN A 65 -2.40 18.25 12.55
C ASN A 65 -1.64 18.03 11.23
N ILE A 66 -0.63 17.15 11.24
CA ILE A 66 0.04 16.68 10.03
C ILE A 66 0.18 15.15 10.09
N THR A 67 -0.31 14.48 9.04
CA THR A 67 -0.18 13.03 8.89
C THR A 67 0.84 12.67 7.81
N THR A 68 1.77 11.76 8.12
CA THR A 68 2.80 11.24 7.19
C THR A 68 2.91 9.72 7.28
N ASP A 69 3.61 9.09 6.33
CA ASP A 69 3.89 7.64 6.26
C ASP A 69 4.90 7.13 7.31
N GLY A 70 5.38 8.00 8.20
CA GLY A 70 6.34 7.64 9.23
C GLY A 70 7.80 7.51 8.77
N ALA A 71 8.11 7.72 7.49
CA ALA A 71 9.45 7.52 6.95
C ALA A 71 10.52 8.39 7.64
N PRO A 72 11.80 7.98 7.68
CA PRO A 72 12.83 8.73 8.40
C PRO A 72 13.05 10.18 7.93
N ASN A 73 12.86 10.45 6.63
CA ASN A 73 12.89 11.81 6.06
C ASN A 73 11.68 12.66 6.51
N MET A 74 10.57 12.04 6.90
CA MET A 74 9.40 12.71 7.47
C MET A 74 9.53 12.93 8.97
N THR A 75 9.89 11.89 9.73
CA THR A 75 9.78 11.87 11.21
C THR A 75 11.08 12.18 11.95
N GLY A 76 12.22 12.27 11.24
CA GLY A 76 13.52 12.52 11.84
C GLY A 76 13.57 13.78 12.71
N LYS A 77 14.00 13.65 13.97
CA LYS A 77 13.99 14.73 14.98
C LYS A 77 14.82 15.97 14.64
N LYS A 78 15.90 15.79 13.86
CA LYS A 78 16.83 16.89 13.52
C LYS A 78 16.68 17.33 12.06
N SER A 79 16.72 16.37 11.14
CA SER A 79 16.78 16.60 9.69
C SER A 79 15.56 16.09 8.92
N GLY A 80 14.59 15.48 9.61
CA GLY A 80 13.33 15.11 9.01
C GLY A 80 12.37 16.30 8.97
N PHE A 81 11.33 16.21 8.15
CA PHE A 81 10.30 17.24 8.00
C PHE A 81 9.75 17.72 9.36
N LEU A 82 9.34 16.79 10.22
CA LEU A 82 8.80 17.07 11.56
C LEU A 82 9.81 17.82 12.43
N GLY A 83 11.06 17.37 12.42
CA GLY A 83 12.16 18.01 13.16
C GLY A 83 12.37 19.45 12.71
N LEU A 84 12.36 19.69 11.40
CA LEU A 84 12.50 21.03 10.81
C LEU A 84 11.29 21.91 11.08
N PHE A 85 10.08 21.36 11.01
CA PHE A 85 8.85 22.07 11.35
C PHE A 85 8.91 22.61 12.78
N ASN A 86 9.23 21.75 13.75
CA ASN A 86 9.29 22.15 15.17
C ASN A 86 10.42 23.17 15.46
N GLN A 87 11.52 23.14 14.70
CA GLN A 87 12.60 24.11 14.82
C GLN A 87 12.19 25.50 14.28
N ASN A 88 11.46 25.54 13.17
CA ASN A 88 11.05 26.80 12.54
C ASN A 88 9.78 27.39 13.17
N TYR A 89 8.89 26.54 13.70
CA TYR A 89 7.61 26.93 14.27
C TYR A 89 7.41 26.38 15.69
N PRO A 90 8.31 26.67 16.65
CA PRO A 90 8.28 26.08 17.99
C PRO A 90 7.05 26.47 18.82
N GLY A 91 6.37 27.56 18.47
CA GLY A 91 5.13 27.99 19.11
C GLY A 91 3.86 27.38 18.50
N ASN A 92 3.98 26.62 17.40
CA ASN A 92 2.83 26.01 16.74
C ASN A 92 2.62 24.59 17.28
N ASN A 93 1.56 24.40 18.05
CA ASN A 93 1.24 23.12 18.68
C ASN A 93 0.59 22.17 17.67
N VAL A 94 1.40 21.56 16.79
CA VAL A 94 0.94 20.59 15.79
C VAL A 94 1.02 19.17 16.33
N VAL A 95 -0.07 18.41 16.15
CA VAL A 95 -0.06 16.97 16.38
C VAL A 95 0.43 16.26 15.11
N PHE A 96 1.50 15.49 15.25
CA PHE A 96 2.02 14.67 14.16
C PHE A 96 1.47 13.25 14.27
N LEU A 97 0.83 12.79 13.21
CA LEU A 97 0.21 11.47 13.13
C LEU A 97 0.96 10.60 12.13
N HIS A 98 1.21 9.35 12.49
CA HIS A 98 1.62 8.34 11.54
C HIS A 98 0.36 7.82 10.83
N CYS A 99 0.38 7.77 9.52
CA CYS A 99 -0.67 7.22 8.68
C CYS A 99 -1.02 5.80 9.14
N VAL A 100 -2.27 5.61 9.60
CA VAL A 100 -2.72 4.32 10.15
C VAL A 100 -2.65 3.20 9.13
N ILE A 101 -2.95 3.51 7.86
CA ILE A 101 -2.80 2.58 6.75
C ILE A 101 -1.35 2.09 6.60
N HIS A 102 -0.37 2.99 6.73
CA HIS A 102 1.04 2.60 6.66
C HIS A 102 1.43 1.78 7.89
N GLN A 103 0.92 2.13 9.08
CA GLN A 103 1.14 1.32 10.29
C GLN A 103 0.57 -0.09 10.16
N ASP A 104 -0.67 -0.23 9.67
CA ASP A 104 -1.31 -1.51 9.40
C ASP A 104 -0.47 -2.35 8.42
N ALA A 105 -0.05 -1.73 7.30
CA ALA A 105 0.84 -2.38 6.34
C ALA A 105 2.21 -2.76 6.92
N LEU A 106 2.70 -2.05 7.94
CA LEU A 106 3.94 -2.39 8.65
C LEU A 106 3.74 -3.53 9.65
N CYS A 107 2.55 -3.70 10.23
CA CYS A 107 2.25 -4.78 11.18
C CYS A 107 2.50 -6.18 10.57
N LYS A 108 2.34 -6.35 9.25
CA LYS A 108 2.68 -7.62 8.58
C LYS A 108 4.15 -8.04 8.75
N SER A 109 5.06 -7.08 8.96
CA SER A 109 6.47 -7.37 9.21
C SER A 109 6.71 -8.06 10.55
N ALA A 110 5.76 -7.96 11.48
CA ALA A 110 5.76 -8.73 12.73
C ALA A 110 5.32 -10.18 12.51
N LEU A 111 4.71 -10.50 11.36
CA LEU A 111 4.27 -11.85 11.02
C LEU A 111 5.35 -12.55 10.20
N ASN A 112 5.56 -13.85 10.45
CA ASN A 112 6.50 -14.67 9.67
C ASN A 112 5.91 -15.10 8.32
N MET A 113 5.37 -14.16 7.54
CA MET A 113 4.69 -14.41 6.26
C MET A 113 5.64 -14.66 5.09
N LYS A 114 6.92 -14.33 5.26
CA LYS A 114 7.91 -14.35 4.19
C LYS A 114 7.96 -15.70 3.43
N PRO A 115 7.96 -16.87 4.09
CA PRO A 115 7.99 -18.14 3.39
C PRO A 115 6.80 -18.36 2.45
N VAL A 116 5.58 -18.08 2.92
CA VAL A 116 4.35 -18.23 2.12
C VAL A 116 4.32 -17.20 0.99
N LEU A 117 4.69 -15.95 1.27
CA LEU A 117 4.74 -14.88 0.26
C LEU A 117 5.74 -15.18 -0.85
N ASP A 118 6.95 -15.65 -0.51
CA ASP A 118 7.97 -15.99 -1.49
C ASP A 118 7.52 -17.19 -2.36
N ALA A 119 6.83 -18.17 -1.76
CA ALA A 119 6.25 -19.32 -2.46
C ALA A 119 5.14 -18.91 -3.44
N VAL A 120 4.14 -18.15 -3.00
CA VAL A 120 3.05 -17.64 -3.85
C VAL A 120 3.60 -16.75 -4.97
N ALA A 121 4.53 -15.85 -4.66
CA ALA A 121 5.15 -14.99 -5.66
C ALA A 121 5.94 -15.79 -6.71
N LYS A 122 6.65 -16.85 -6.28
CA LYS A 122 7.37 -17.75 -7.19
C LYS A 122 6.40 -18.46 -8.13
N LEU A 123 5.31 -19.04 -7.61
CA LEU A 123 4.28 -19.71 -8.41
C LEU A 123 3.69 -18.80 -9.48
N VAL A 124 3.24 -17.60 -9.09
CA VAL A 124 2.70 -16.60 -10.01
C VAL A 124 3.74 -16.21 -11.06
N ASN A 125 4.99 -16.01 -10.66
CA ASN A 125 6.06 -15.67 -11.59
C ASN A 125 6.38 -16.80 -12.56
N THR A 126 6.31 -18.07 -12.16
CA THR A 126 6.49 -19.19 -13.09
C THR A 126 5.41 -19.17 -14.17
N ILE A 127 4.14 -19.01 -13.80
CA ILE A 127 3.02 -18.93 -14.75
C ILE A 127 3.18 -17.71 -15.68
N ARG A 128 3.56 -16.54 -15.14
CA ARG A 128 3.55 -15.27 -15.88
C ARG A 128 4.85 -14.92 -16.61
N SER A 129 5.99 -15.46 -16.20
CA SER A 129 7.30 -15.06 -16.75
C SER A 129 7.51 -15.51 -18.19
N ARG A 130 6.87 -16.62 -18.61
CA ARG A 130 6.97 -17.16 -19.97
C ARG A 130 5.65 -16.97 -20.71
N GLY A 131 5.67 -16.18 -21.78
CA GLY A 131 4.46 -15.85 -22.55
C GLY A 131 3.74 -17.07 -23.14
N LEU A 132 4.45 -18.16 -23.45
CA LEU A 132 3.82 -19.41 -23.87
C LEU A 132 3.04 -20.06 -22.72
N THR A 133 3.69 -20.26 -21.58
CA THR A 133 3.07 -20.85 -20.37
C THR A 133 1.86 -20.04 -19.92
N HIS A 134 1.96 -18.71 -19.92
CA HIS A 134 0.86 -17.83 -19.55
C HIS A 134 -0.36 -17.99 -20.48
N ARG A 135 -0.15 -18.01 -21.80
CA ARG A 135 -1.24 -18.24 -22.77
C ARG A 135 -1.87 -19.61 -22.60
N GLN A 136 -1.06 -20.65 -22.46
CA GLN A 136 -1.55 -22.02 -22.21
C GLN A 136 -2.37 -22.12 -20.93
N PHE A 137 -1.95 -21.44 -19.86
CA PHE A 137 -2.68 -21.39 -18.61
C PHE A 137 -4.04 -20.72 -18.76
N ARG A 138 -4.09 -19.57 -19.46
CA ARG A 138 -5.36 -18.87 -19.73
C ARG A 138 -6.31 -19.70 -20.59
N ASP A 139 -5.80 -20.34 -21.64
CA ASP A 139 -6.59 -21.25 -22.49
C ASP A 139 -7.11 -22.45 -21.68
N PHE A 140 -6.30 -22.98 -20.77
CA PHE A 140 -6.71 -24.05 -19.86
C PHE A 140 -7.84 -23.60 -18.93
N LEU A 141 -7.71 -22.46 -18.24
CA LEU A 141 -8.74 -21.92 -17.35
C LEU A 141 -10.07 -21.71 -18.08
N GLN A 142 -10.02 -21.24 -19.33
CA GLN A 142 -11.21 -21.10 -20.16
C GLN A 142 -11.83 -22.47 -20.52
N SER A 143 -11.01 -23.48 -20.79
CA SER A 143 -11.49 -24.83 -21.13
C SER A 143 -12.20 -25.54 -19.99
N VAL A 144 -11.79 -25.27 -18.74
CA VAL A 144 -12.41 -25.83 -17.52
C VAL A 144 -13.52 -24.94 -16.96
N GLN A 145 -13.84 -23.83 -17.64
CA GLN A 145 -14.84 -22.84 -17.20
C GLN A 145 -14.56 -22.34 -15.78
N SER A 146 -13.28 -22.10 -15.46
CA SER A 146 -12.89 -21.54 -14.17
C SER A 146 -13.54 -20.18 -13.93
N GLU A 147 -13.80 -19.85 -12.66
CA GLU A 147 -14.36 -18.57 -12.25
C GLU A 147 -13.47 -17.39 -12.68
N TYR A 148 -12.15 -17.60 -12.68
CA TYR A 148 -11.16 -16.61 -13.10
C TYR A 148 -10.34 -17.10 -14.28
N PHE A 149 -10.03 -16.20 -15.21
CA PHE A 149 -9.35 -16.53 -16.47
C PHE A 149 -7.85 -16.19 -16.47
N ASP A 150 -7.29 -15.76 -15.34
CA ASP A 150 -5.86 -15.45 -15.19
C ASP A 150 -5.44 -15.30 -13.71
N VAL A 151 -4.15 -15.46 -13.44
CA VAL A 151 -3.51 -15.05 -12.18
C VAL A 151 -3.13 -13.56 -12.21
N LEU A 152 -3.11 -12.91 -11.05
CA LEU A 152 -2.68 -11.51 -10.93
C LEU A 152 -1.15 -11.39 -10.84
N TYR A 153 -0.59 -10.28 -11.33
CA TYR A 153 0.85 -10.02 -11.20
C TYR A 153 1.17 -9.44 -9.82
N TYR A 154 2.12 -10.06 -9.12
CA TYR A 154 2.57 -9.57 -7.83
C TYR A 154 3.62 -8.45 -8.01
N THR A 155 3.40 -7.31 -7.33
CA THR A 155 4.40 -6.25 -7.25
C THR A 155 4.70 -5.91 -5.80
N LYS A 156 5.98 -5.92 -5.42
CA LYS A 156 6.40 -5.60 -4.04
C LYS A 156 6.03 -4.17 -3.61
N VAL A 157 5.90 -3.24 -4.57
CA VAL A 157 5.69 -1.80 -4.34
C VAL A 157 4.25 -1.49 -3.94
N ARG A 158 3.26 -2.28 -4.40
CA ARG A 158 1.84 -2.04 -4.11
C ARG A 158 1.35 -3.11 -3.16
N TRP A 159 1.32 -2.79 -1.89
CA TRP A 159 0.99 -3.78 -0.86
C TRP A 159 -0.43 -4.35 -1.01
N LEU A 160 -1.39 -3.56 -1.52
CA LEU A 160 -2.74 -4.04 -1.88
C LEU A 160 -2.68 -5.21 -2.88
N SER A 161 -1.66 -5.25 -3.74
CA SER A 161 -1.51 -6.34 -4.71
C SER A 161 -1.24 -7.70 -4.06
N ALA A 162 -0.67 -7.74 -2.85
CA ALA A 162 -0.40 -9.00 -2.15
C ALA A 162 -1.71 -9.74 -1.83
N GLY A 163 -2.68 -9.07 -1.19
CA GLY A 163 -3.96 -9.69 -0.85
C GLY A 163 -4.75 -10.13 -2.09
N CYS A 164 -4.85 -9.29 -3.12
CA CYS A 164 -5.52 -9.67 -4.36
C CYS A 164 -4.87 -10.89 -5.04
N VAL A 165 -3.53 -10.95 -5.04
CA VAL A 165 -2.80 -12.09 -5.62
C VAL A 165 -3.04 -13.36 -4.81
N PHE A 166 -2.96 -13.28 -3.48
CA PHE A 166 -3.22 -14.40 -2.59
C PHE A 166 -4.63 -14.95 -2.77
N GLU A 167 -5.63 -14.08 -2.76
CA GLU A 167 -7.04 -14.42 -3.00
C GLU A 167 -7.20 -15.11 -4.36
N ARG A 168 -6.62 -14.54 -5.42
CA ARG A 168 -6.70 -15.14 -6.76
C ARG A 168 -6.04 -16.52 -6.83
N VAL A 169 -4.88 -16.69 -6.20
CA VAL A 169 -4.18 -17.98 -6.19
C VAL A 169 -4.96 -18.99 -5.37
N TRP A 170 -5.57 -18.57 -4.25
CA TRP A 170 -6.43 -19.42 -3.43
C TRP A 170 -7.64 -19.94 -4.21
N GLN A 171 -8.32 -19.05 -4.95
CA GLN A 171 -9.47 -19.39 -5.80
C GLN A 171 -9.09 -20.32 -6.96
N LEU A 172 -7.89 -20.13 -7.52
CA LEU A 172 -7.39 -20.92 -8.65
C LEU A 172 -6.55 -22.15 -8.24
N LYS A 173 -6.38 -22.45 -6.94
CA LYS A 173 -5.38 -23.43 -6.48
C LYS A 173 -5.55 -24.80 -7.14
N ASP A 174 -6.79 -25.29 -7.27
CA ASP A 174 -7.10 -26.61 -7.82
C ASP A 174 -6.87 -26.65 -9.35
N ASP A 175 -7.18 -25.56 -10.04
CA ASP A 175 -6.87 -25.37 -11.46
C ASP A 175 -5.36 -25.27 -11.70
N ILE A 176 -4.62 -24.59 -10.82
CA ILE A 176 -3.16 -24.45 -10.88
C ILE A 176 -2.50 -25.82 -10.73
N VAL A 177 -2.92 -26.62 -9.74
CA VAL A 177 -2.42 -28.00 -9.56
C VAL A 177 -2.69 -28.82 -10.82
N SER A 178 -3.93 -28.82 -11.31
CA SER A 178 -4.34 -29.56 -12.53
C SER A 178 -3.55 -29.14 -13.78
N PHE A 179 -3.19 -27.87 -13.90
CA PHE A 179 -2.39 -27.36 -15.01
C PHE A 179 -0.93 -27.83 -14.93
N HIS A 180 -0.33 -27.81 -13.74
CA HIS A 180 1.07 -28.18 -13.52
C HIS A 180 1.29 -29.70 -13.59
N GLU A 181 0.33 -30.51 -13.16
CA GLU A 181 0.33 -31.97 -13.37
C GLU A 181 0.47 -32.31 -14.87
N LYS A 182 -0.26 -31.61 -15.73
CA LYS A 182 -0.18 -31.79 -17.19
C LYS A 182 1.17 -31.37 -17.78
N GLN A 183 1.93 -30.51 -17.08
CA GLN A 183 3.27 -30.08 -17.49
C GLN A 183 4.40 -30.89 -16.83
N CYS A 184 4.09 -31.86 -15.96
CA CYS A 184 5.06 -32.58 -15.14
C CYS A 184 5.98 -31.65 -14.32
N SER A 185 5.42 -30.55 -13.78
CA SER A 185 6.17 -29.58 -12.96
C SER A 185 5.87 -29.74 -11.47
N ALA A 186 6.93 -29.82 -10.65
CA ALA A 186 6.86 -29.88 -9.19
C ALA A 186 6.62 -28.51 -8.52
N GLU A 187 6.39 -27.44 -9.29
CA GLU A 187 6.35 -26.06 -8.77
C GLU A 187 5.09 -25.74 -7.95
N CYS A 188 4.14 -26.68 -7.85
CA CYS A 188 2.91 -26.56 -7.07
C CYS A 188 2.79 -27.56 -5.90
N GLU A 189 3.83 -28.34 -5.56
CA GLU A 189 3.79 -29.34 -4.48
C GLU A 189 3.31 -28.75 -3.13
N MET A 190 3.66 -27.49 -2.86
CA MET A 190 3.19 -26.78 -1.65
C MET A 190 1.67 -26.63 -1.56
N LEU A 191 0.95 -26.68 -2.68
CA LEU A 191 -0.52 -26.64 -2.71
C LEU A 191 -1.14 -27.99 -2.34
N GLU A 192 -0.34 -29.05 -2.17
CA GLU A 192 -0.77 -30.36 -1.69
C GLU A 192 -0.42 -30.58 -0.21
N ASP A 193 0.45 -29.73 0.36
CA ASP A 193 0.83 -29.75 1.77
C ASP A 193 -0.26 -29.09 2.64
N THR A 194 -0.89 -29.87 3.51
CA THR A 194 -2.00 -29.42 4.36
C THR A 194 -1.57 -28.40 5.42
N GLU A 195 -0.35 -28.50 5.95
CA GLU A 195 0.17 -27.54 6.93
C GLU A 195 0.41 -26.20 6.25
N TRP A 196 1.08 -26.23 5.09
CA TRP A 196 1.31 -25.03 4.29
C TRP A 196 0.01 -24.37 3.81
N LEU A 197 -0.98 -25.17 3.37
CA LEU A 197 -2.29 -24.66 2.97
C LEU A 197 -3.01 -23.94 4.10
N SER A 198 -2.83 -24.37 5.35
CA SER A 198 -3.43 -23.72 6.51
C SER A 198 -2.84 -22.32 6.72
N ASP A 199 -1.52 -22.19 6.65
CA ASP A 199 -0.84 -20.89 6.69
C ASP A 199 -1.24 -20.01 5.50
N PHE A 200 -1.31 -20.59 4.30
CA PHE A 200 -1.72 -19.87 3.10
C PHE A 200 -3.16 -19.37 3.17
N ALA A 201 -4.10 -20.17 3.68
CA ALA A 201 -5.48 -19.77 3.93
C ALA A 201 -5.55 -18.60 4.92
N PHE A 202 -4.91 -18.76 6.07
CA PHE A 202 -4.87 -17.74 7.11
C PHE A 202 -4.32 -16.40 6.61
N PHE A 203 -3.20 -16.44 5.88
CA PHE A 203 -2.60 -15.23 5.32
C PHE A 203 -3.43 -14.63 4.18
N THR A 204 -4.14 -15.45 3.42
CA THR A 204 -5.08 -14.97 2.40
C THR A 204 -6.20 -14.16 3.06
N ASP A 205 -6.86 -14.72 4.07
CA ASP A 205 -7.94 -14.04 4.80
C ASP A 205 -7.43 -12.75 5.45
N LEU A 206 -6.29 -12.81 6.16
CA LEU A 206 -5.69 -11.65 6.80
C LEU A 206 -5.39 -10.53 5.80
N LEU A 207 -4.73 -10.84 4.68
CA LEU A 207 -4.39 -9.85 3.66
C LEU A 207 -5.65 -9.28 3.00
N CYS A 208 -6.70 -10.08 2.79
CA CYS A 208 -7.98 -9.59 2.29
C CYS A 208 -8.63 -8.61 3.26
N HIS A 209 -8.62 -8.91 4.57
CA HIS A 209 -9.11 -8.00 5.60
C HIS A 209 -8.32 -6.68 5.64
N MET A 210 -6.99 -6.75 5.61
CA MET A 210 -6.13 -5.55 5.56
C MET A 210 -6.38 -4.70 4.31
N ASN A 211 -6.52 -5.35 3.15
CA ASN A 211 -6.85 -4.68 1.89
C ASN A 211 -8.21 -3.97 1.98
N ASN A 212 -9.22 -4.65 2.51
CA ASN A 212 -10.56 -4.08 2.69
C ASN A 212 -10.54 -2.88 3.63
N LEU A 213 -9.85 -2.99 4.77
CA LEU A 213 -9.69 -1.89 5.72
C LEU A 213 -9.03 -0.69 5.03
N ASN A 214 -7.95 -0.90 4.28
CA ASN A 214 -7.28 0.19 3.60
C ASN A 214 -8.16 0.88 2.55
N VAL A 215 -8.84 0.11 1.69
CA VAL A 215 -9.72 0.68 0.67
C VAL A 215 -10.82 1.51 1.31
N LYS A 216 -11.42 1.01 2.40
CA LYS A 216 -12.43 1.74 3.17
C LYS A 216 -11.85 3.03 3.75
N MET A 217 -10.68 2.98 4.39
CA MET A 217 -10.03 4.12 5.03
C MET A 217 -9.51 5.19 4.07
N GLN A 218 -9.26 4.85 2.81
CA GLN A 218 -8.89 5.80 1.75
C GLN A 218 -10.11 6.48 1.10
N GLY A 219 -11.33 6.10 1.51
CA GLY A 219 -12.55 6.72 1.02
C GLY A 219 -12.66 8.19 1.38
N LYS A 220 -13.54 8.91 0.66
CA LYS A 220 -13.91 10.28 1.02
C LYS A 220 -14.62 10.27 2.38
N ASN A 221 -14.42 11.34 3.16
CA ASN A 221 -15.05 11.56 4.46
C ASN A 221 -14.79 10.42 5.47
N GLN A 222 -13.58 9.88 5.47
CA GLN A 222 -13.11 8.91 6.46
C GLN A 222 -12.25 9.60 7.52
N PHE A 223 -12.54 9.29 8.77
CA PHE A 223 -11.86 9.76 9.96
C PHE A 223 -11.21 8.59 10.70
N ILE A 224 -10.32 8.92 11.63
CA ILE A 224 -9.57 7.90 12.37
C ILE A 224 -10.47 7.05 13.29
N ASP A 225 -11.58 7.62 13.77
CA ASP A 225 -12.58 6.93 14.57
C ASP A 225 -13.46 5.97 13.75
N ASP A 226 -13.55 6.16 12.43
CA ASP A 226 -14.25 5.22 11.54
C ASP A 226 -13.56 3.86 11.43
N ILE A 227 -12.28 3.75 11.83
CA ILE A 227 -11.53 2.49 11.82
C ILE A 227 -12.32 1.38 12.53
N TRP A 228 -12.92 1.70 13.68
CA TRP A 228 -13.66 0.72 14.48
C TRP A 228 -14.95 0.23 13.80
N ALA A 229 -15.52 1.00 12.87
CA ALA A 229 -16.67 0.60 12.08
C ALA A 229 -16.27 -0.29 10.88
N HIS A 230 -14.98 -0.31 10.51
CA HIS A 230 -14.48 -1.05 9.35
C HIS A 230 -13.84 -2.40 9.68
N LEU A 231 -13.49 -2.61 10.95
CA LEU A 231 -13.04 -3.87 11.54
C LEU A 231 -14.22 -4.82 11.79
#